data_AF-A0A094JIG2-F1
#
_entry.id   AF-A0A094JIG2-F1
#
_cell.length_a   1.000
_cell.length_b   1.000
_cell.length_c   1.000
_cell.angle_alpha   90.00
_cell.angle_beta   90.00
_cell.angle_gamma   90.00
#
_symmetry.space_group_name_H-M   'P 1'
#
loop_
_entity.id
_entity.type
_entity.pdbx_description
1 polymer ?
#
loop_
_entity_poly.entity_id
_entity_poly.type
_entity_poly.pdbx_seq_one_letter_code
_entity_poly.pdbx_strand_id
1 'polypeptide(L)'
;MNVLICYTSKTGNTKEVALLIEEAFRSYGHAVKTISIQHILAIESLIDQAELLLFGSYTWGNGQLPEEMKQLLRFLIKECKFPLPPVAVFGTGDQMWPYYCRAVDEMAYHLRKVTSVLGTLKIEQSPRGHQQHLPALFVQQLLEEVERFVIDESKVVGTVASK
;
A
#
# COMPACT_ATOMS: atom_id res chain seq x y z
N MET A 1 11.86 5.12 9.08
CA MET A 1 11.82 4.46 7.77
C MET A 1 11.33 5.42 6.69
N ASN A 2 11.69 5.17 5.45
CA ASN A 2 11.18 5.85 4.26
C ASN A 2 9.96 5.11 3.73
N VAL A 3 8.81 5.77 3.75
CA VAL A 3 7.52 5.23 3.29
C VAL A 3 7.12 5.95 2.00
N LEU A 4 6.78 5.18 0.97
CA LEU A 4 6.21 5.72 -0.27
C LEU A 4 4.76 5.25 -0.40
N ILE A 5 3.84 6.21 -0.48
CA ILE A 5 2.41 5.98 -0.67
C ILE A 5 2.05 6.39 -2.09
N CYS A 6 1.65 5.41 -2.92
CA CYS A 6 1.18 5.60 -4.28
C CYS A 6 -0.33 5.37 -4.33
N TYR A 7 -1.12 6.34 -4.78
CA TYR A 7 -2.57 6.18 -4.84
C TYR A 7 -3.20 6.67 -6.15
N THR A 8 -4.35 6.11 -6.52
CA THR A 8 -5.29 6.74 -7.46
C THR A 8 -6.60 7.07 -6.75
N SER A 9 -7.24 8.18 -7.16
CA SER A 9 -8.53 8.59 -6.61
C SER A 9 -9.35 9.32 -7.67
N LYS A 10 -10.63 8.95 -7.80
CA LYS A 10 -11.55 9.59 -8.74
C LYS A 10 -12.22 10.85 -8.16
N THR A 11 -12.77 10.74 -6.96
CA THR A 11 -13.54 11.81 -6.28
C THR A 11 -12.89 12.30 -4.98
N GLY A 12 -11.70 11.78 -4.64
CA GLY A 12 -10.92 12.23 -3.49
C GLY A 12 -10.98 11.33 -2.25
N ASN A 13 -11.90 10.37 -2.17
CA ASN A 13 -12.04 9.54 -0.97
C ASN A 13 -10.78 8.72 -0.66
N THR A 14 -10.21 8.04 -1.67
CA THR A 14 -8.96 7.28 -1.52
C THR A 14 -7.78 8.20 -1.20
N LYS A 15 -7.77 9.42 -1.75
CA LYS A 15 -6.77 10.44 -1.42
C LYS A 15 -6.85 10.81 0.08
N GLU A 16 -8.06 10.99 0.60
CA GLU A 16 -8.28 11.28 2.02
C GLU A 16 -7.72 10.16 2.90
N VAL A 17 -7.94 8.89 2.54
CA VAL A 17 -7.31 7.74 3.24
C VAL A 17 -5.79 7.82 3.17
N ALA A 18 -5.22 8.09 2.00
CA ALA A 18 -3.76 8.20 1.81
C ALA A 18 -3.14 9.29 2.70
N LEU A 19 -3.79 10.45 2.81
CA LEU A 19 -3.33 11.56 3.63
C LEU A 19 -3.40 11.26 5.13
N LEU A 20 -4.43 10.54 5.59
CA LEU A 20 -4.54 10.11 6.99
C LEU A 20 -3.47 9.06 7.34
N ILE A 21 -3.16 8.15 6.42
CA ILE A 21 -2.05 7.20 6.57
C ILE A 21 -0.70 7.94 6.63
N GLU A 22 -0.50 8.93 5.75
CA GLU A 22 0.69 9.79 5.76
C GLU A 22 0.87 10.53 7.08
N GLU A 23 -0.20 11.16 7.58
CA GLU A 23 -0.22 11.85 8.87
C GLU A 23 0.15 10.89 10.01
N ALA A 24 -0.46 9.70 10.04
CA ALA A 24 -0.18 8.70 11.04
C ALA A 24 1.29 8.25 11.02
N PHE A 25 1.87 7.90 9.86
CA PHE A 25 3.29 7.54 9.78
C PHE A 25 4.22 8.68 10.21
N ARG A 26 3.91 9.93 9.83
CA ARG A 26 4.68 11.10 10.26
C ARG A 26 4.62 11.32 11.76
N SER A 27 3.48 11.05 12.40
CA SER A 27 3.34 11.14 13.86
C SER A 27 4.25 10.17 14.62
N TYR A 28 4.64 9.04 14.00
CA TYR A 28 5.64 8.10 14.51
C TYR A 28 7.09 8.44 14.08
N GLY A 29 7.31 9.61 13.45
CA GLY A 29 8.65 10.09 13.07
C GLY A 29 9.22 9.47 11.79
N HIS A 30 8.38 8.92 10.91
CA HIS A 30 8.82 8.36 9.63
C HIS A 30 8.79 9.38 8.49
N ALA A 31 9.68 9.20 7.51
CA ALA A 31 9.72 10.02 6.31
C ALA A 31 8.73 9.47 5.30
N VAL A 32 7.74 10.27 4.89
CA VAL A 32 6.66 9.82 4.01
C VAL A 32 6.59 10.68 2.76
N LYS A 33 6.59 10.01 1.61
CA LYS A 33 6.29 10.62 0.30
C LYS A 33 4.96 10.05 -0.23
N THR A 34 3.99 10.93 -0.44
CA THR A 34 2.66 10.54 -0.95
C THR A 34 2.46 11.09 -2.36
N ILE A 35 2.08 10.22 -3.30
CA ILE A 35 2.02 10.54 -4.72
C ILE A 35 0.74 9.99 -5.35
N SER A 36 0.04 10.87 -6.08
CA SER A 36 -1.00 10.45 -7.01
C SER A 36 -0.36 9.82 -8.25
N ILE A 37 -0.71 8.58 -8.58
CA ILE A 37 -0.14 7.87 -9.73
C ILE A 37 -0.48 8.52 -11.07
N GLN A 38 -1.50 9.39 -11.10
CA GLN A 38 -1.85 10.18 -12.28
C GLN A 38 -0.77 11.22 -12.65
N HIS A 39 0.11 11.58 -11.71
CA HIS A 39 1.14 12.62 -11.89
C HIS A 39 2.57 12.05 -11.82
N ILE A 40 2.73 10.74 -11.97
CA ILE A 40 4.03 10.09 -11.79
C ILE A 40 4.94 10.29 -12.98
N LEU A 41 6.09 10.91 -12.72
CA LEU A 41 7.30 10.82 -13.53
C LEU A 41 8.37 10.12 -12.67
N ALA A 42 9.03 9.10 -13.21
CA ALA A 42 10.13 8.37 -12.57
C ALA A 42 9.81 7.69 -11.21
N ILE A 43 8.89 6.71 -11.21
CA ILE A 43 8.53 5.98 -9.98
C ILE A 43 9.65 5.07 -9.45
N GLU A 44 10.50 4.55 -10.33
CA GLU A 44 11.52 3.55 -9.99
C GLU A 44 12.48 4.04 -8.91
N SER A 45 13.02 5.25 -9.06
CA SER A 45 13.98 5.81 -8.10
C SER A 45 13.38 6.06 -6.73
N LEU A 46 12.06 6.27 -6.66
CA LEU A 46 11.34 6.46 -5.39
C LEU A 46 11.07 5.14 -4.69
N ILE A 47 10.81 4.09 -5.47
CA ILE A 47 10.58 2.74 -4.95
C ILE A 47 11.89 2.17 -4.39
N ASP A 48 13.01 2.38 -5.09
CA ASP A 48 14.34 1.92 -4.66
C ASP A 48 14.78 2.50 -3.29
N GLN A 49 14.28 3.70 -2.95
CA GLN A 49 14.59 4.37 -1.68
C GLN A 49 13.59 4.05 -0.55
N ALA A 50 12.50 3.35 -0.87
CA ALA A 50 11.43 3.07 0.08
C ALA A 50 11.70 1.76 0.83
N GLU A 51 11.53 1.80 2.15
CA GLU A 51 11.58 0.63 3.01
C GLU A 51 10.18 -0.02 3.15
N LEU A 52 9.12 0.75 2.88
CA LEU A 52 7.74 0.29 2.84
C LEU A 52 6.97 1.01 1.73
N LEU A 53 6.26 0.25 0.89
CA LEU A 53 5.40 0.79 -0.17
C LEU A 53 3.93 0.59 0.17
N LEU A 54 3.11 1.62 -0.09
CA LEU A 54 1.67 1.52 0.03
C LEU A 54 0.99 1.80 -1.30
N PHE A 55 0.03 0.95 -1.67
CA PHE A 55 -0.81 1.15 -2.85
C PHE A 55 -2.26 1.41 -2.46
N GLY A 56 -2.76 2.59 -2.85
CA GLY A 56 -4.12 3.06 -2.58
C GLY A 56 -4.98 3.10 -3.84
N SER A 57 -6.14 2.45 -3.84
CA SER A 57 -7.04 2.55 -4.99
C SER A 57 -8.52 2.62 -4.62
N TYR A 58 -9.31 3.33 -5.44
CA TYR A 58 -10.76 3.18 -5.42
C TYR A 58 -11.16 1.90 -6.16
N THR A 59 -12.35 1.39 -5.85
CA THR A 59 -12.94 0.27 -6.59
C THR A 59 -13.94 0.82 -7.61
N TRP A 60 -13.84 0.38 -8.87
CA TRP A 60 -14.67 0.88 -9.96
C TRP A 60 -15.67 -0.15 -10.46
N GLY A 61 -16.85 0.31 -10.88
CA GLY A 61 -17.89 -0.55 -11.46
C GLY A 61 -18.17 -1.79 -10.61
N ASN A 62 -18.15 -2.96 -11.25
CA ASN A 62 -18.43 -4.25 -10.59
C ASN A 62 -17.19 -4.84 -9.87
N GLY A 63 -16.51 -4.05 -9.03
CA GLY A 63 -15.38 -4.52 -8.24
C GLY A 63 -14.00 -4.44 -8.92
N GLN A 64 -13.87 -3.64 -9.98
CA GLN A 64 -12.67 -3.58 -10.80
C GLN A 64 -11.60 -2.66 -10.20
N LEU A 65 -10.34 -3.08 -10.30
CA LEU A 65 -9.21 -2.18 -10.11
C LEU A 65 -9.10 -1.19 -11.30
N PRO A 66 -8.93 0.12 -11.07
CA PRO A 66 -8.73 1.12 -12.11
C PRO A 66 -7.51 0.82 -12.98
N GLU A 67 -7.60 1.18 -14.26
CA GLU A 67 -6.61 0.81 -15.27
C GLU A 67 -5.25 1.43 -15.00
N GLU A 68 -5.20 2.67 -14.51
CA GLU A 68 -3.95 3.33 -14.14
C GLU A 68 -3.18 2.57 -13.04
N MET A 69 -3.88 1.96 -12.08
CA MET A 69 -3.26 1.17 -11.04
C MET A 69 -2.83 -0.21 -11.57
N LYS A 70 -3.62 -0.81 -12.48
CA LYS A 70 -3.23 -2.05 -13.16
C LYS A 70 -1.95 -1.88 -13.98
N GLN A 71 -1.82 -0.76 -14.69
CA GLN A 71 -0.63 -0.45 -15.47
C GLN A 71 0.60 -0.30 -14.56
N LEU A 72 0.46 0.43 -13.46
CA LEU A 72 1.54 0.55 -12.48
C LEU A 72 1.94 -0.82 -11.91
N LEU A 73 0.99 -1.62 -11.42
CA LEU A 73 1.32 -2.93 -10.87
C LEU A 73 1.93 -3.87 -11.91
N ARG A 74 1.47 -3.82 -13.17
CA ARG A 74 2.06 -4.61 -14.26
C ARG A 74 3.53 -4.23 -14.47
N PHE A 75 3.82 -2.94 -14.52
CA PHE A 75 5.19 -2.43 -14.63
C PHE A 75 6.06 -2.93 -13.47
N LEU A 76 5.58 -2.79 -12.23
CA LEU A 76 6.32 -3.24 -11.05
C LEU A 76 6.55 -4.75 -11.00
N ILE A 77 5.57 -5.55 -11.44
CA ILE A 77 5.66 -7.02 -11.36
C ILE A 77 6.47 -7.61 -12.52
N LYS A 78 6.40 -7.02 -13.72
CA LYS A 78 6.96 -7.62 -14.93
C LYS A 78 8.21 -6.95 -15.47
N GLU A 79 8.36 -5.65 -15.24
CA GLU A 79 9.39 -4.83 -15.89
C GLU A 79 10.44 -4.33 -14.91
N CYS A 80 10.06 -4.09 -13.67
CA CYS A 80 10.97 -3.70 -12.59
C CYS A 80 12.01 -4.81 -12.34
N LYS A 81 13.29 -4.44 -12.30
CA LYS A 81 14.42 -5.38 -12.22
C LYS A 81 15.04 -5.52 -10.83
N PHE A 82 14.52 -4.81 -9.84
CA PHE A 82 15.00 -4.83 -8.47
C PHE A 82 13.93 -5.41 -7.53
N PRO A 83 14.33 -6.03 -6.41
CA PRO A 83 13.37 -6.57 -5.45
C PRO A 83 12.51 -5.46 -4.87
N LEU A 84 11.20 -5.69 -4.82
CA LEU A 84 10.29 -4.75 -4.16
C LEU A 84 10.43 -4.89 -2.64
N PRO A 85 10.50 -3.79 -1.88
CA PRO A 85 10.36 -3.83 -0.41
C PRO A 85 9.00 -4.41 -0.01
N PRO A 86 8.78 -4.73 1.28
CA PRO A 86 7.45 -5.09 1.75
C PRO A 86 6.43 -4.01 1.43
N VAL A 87 5.18 -4.42 1.22
CA VAL A 87 4.10 -3.54 0.78
C VAL A 87 2.86 -3.67 1.65
N ALA A 88 2.02 -2.65 1.63
CA ALA A 88 0.66 -2.70 2.15
C ALA A 88 -0.32 -2.08 1.16
N VAL A 89 -1.60 -2.43 1.27
CA VAL A 89 -2.61 -2.03 0.29
C VAL A 89 -3.79 -1.42 1.01
N PHE A 90 -4.35 -0.34 0.48
CA PHE A 90 -5.58 0.24 1.00
C PHE A 90 -6.52 0.64 -0.13
N GLY A 91 -7.79 0.85 0.20
CA GLY A 91 -8.73 1.30 -0.79
C GLY A 91 -10.10 1.64 -0.26
N THR A 92 -10.86 2.30 -1.11
CA THR A 92 -12.25 2.69 -0.85
C THR A 92 -13.18 1.94 -1.79
N GLY A 93 -14.36 1.58 -1.28
CA GLY A 93 -15.42 0.88 -2.00
C GLY A 93 -16.77 1.24 -1.43
N ASP A 94 -17.82 0.58 -1.87
CA ASP A 94 -19.17 0.81 -1.38
C ASP A 94 -19.88 -0.54 -1.20
N GLN A 95 -20.37 -0.80 0.00
CA GLN A 95 -21.00 -2.05 0.44
C GLN A 95 -22.36 -2.28 -0.23
N MET A 96 -22.97 -1.25 -0.83
CA MET A 96 -24.15 -1.43 -1.68
C MET A 96 -23.84 -2.30 -2.91
N TRP A 97 -22.56 -2.40 -3.31
CA TRP A 97 -22.14 -3.23 -4.43
C TRP A 97 -21.63 -4.61 -3.96
N PRO A 98 -21.86 -5.68 -4.75
CA PRO A 98 -21.49 -7.05 -4.35
C PRO A 98 -20.00 -7.28 -4.06
N TYR A 99 -19.13 -6.48 -4.68
CA TYR A 99 -17.68 -6.65 -4.62
C TYR A 99 -17.02 -5.52 -3.82
N TYR A 100 -17.36 -5.45 -2.53
CA TYR A 100 -16.83 -4.44 -1.61
C TYR A 100 -15.29 -4.43 -1.58
N CYS A 101 -14.71 -3.29 -1.98
CA CYS A 101 -13.27 -3.05 -2.03
C CYS A 101 -12.47 -4.14 -2.76
N ARG A 102 -13.03 -4.82 -3.76
CA ARG A 102 -12.33 -5.90 -4.48
C ARG A 102 -11.02 -5.46 -5.13
N ALA A 103 -10.87 -4.17 -5.45
CA ALA A 103 -9.59 -3.61 -5.89
C ALA A 103 -8.44 -3.87 -4.90
N VAL A 104 -8.71 -3.81 -3.59
CA VAL A 104 -7.73 -4.12 -2.53
C VAL A 104 -7.30 -5.58 -2.60
N ASP A 105 -8.26 -6.48 -2.79
CA ASP A 105 -7.99 -7.91 -2.90
C ASP A 105 -7.19 -8.25 -4.16
N GLU A 106 -7.53 -7.62 -5.29
CA GLU A 106 -6.83 -7.78 -6.57
C GLU A 106 -5.37 -7.31 -6.47
N MET A 107 -5.13 -6.12 -5.91
CA MET A 107 -3.77 -5.61 -5.71
C MET A 107 -2.96 -6.53 -4.79
N ALA A 108 -3.52 -6.92 -3.64
CA ALA A 108 -2.84 -7.80 -2.69
C ALA A 108 -2.51 -9.16 -3.31
N TYR A 109 -3.44 -9.76 -4.06
CA TYR A 109 -3.22 -11.04 -4.75
C TYR A 109 -2.04 -10.98 -5.73
N HIS A 110 -1.94 -9.89 -6.51
CA HIS A 110 -0.84 -9.74 -7.47
C HIS A 110 0.49 -9.43 -6.81
N LEU A 111 0.51 -8.56 -5.79
CA LEU A 111 1.73 -8.17 -5.07
C LEU A 111 2.32 -9.32 -4.25
N ARG A 112 1.50 -10.19 -3.65
CA ARG A 112 1.96 -11.38 -2.91
C ARG A 112 2.82 -12.35 -3.74
N LYS A 113 2.80 -12.24 -5.06
CA LYS A 113 3.60 -13.09 -5.96
C LYS A 113 5.05 -12.62 -6.09
N VAL A 114 5.34 -11.38 -5.71
CA VAL A 114 6.65 -10.74 -5.92
C VAL A 114 7.23 -10.13 -4.65
N THR A 115 6.44 -9.90 -3.60
CA THR A 115 6.89 -9.37 -2.31
C THR A 115 5.90 -9.66 -1.18
N SER A 116 6.29 -9.38 0.06
CA SER A 116 5.48 -9.50 1.26
C SER A 116 4.40 -8.42 1.32
N VAL A 117 3.13 -8.83 1.48
CA VAL A 117 2.02 -7.91 1.74
C VAL A 117 1.71 -7.94 3.24
N LEU A 118 2.11 -6.88 3.95
CA LEU A 118 2.05 -6.75 5.41
C LEU A 118 0.65 -6.39 5.94
N GLY A 119 -0.19 -5.76 5.12
CA GLY A 119 -1.54 -5.39 5.55
C GLY A 119 -2.45 -4.93 4.43
N THR A 120 -3.76 -5.06 4.66
CA THR A 120 -4.80 -4.52 3.79
C THR A 120 -5.80 -3.68 4.58
N LEU A 121 -6.23 -2.54 4.01
CA LEU A 121 -7.26 -1.68 4.60
C LEU A 121 -8.39 -1.42 3.59
N LYS A 122 -9.64 -1.68 4.00
CA LYS A 122 -10.85 -1.43 3.21
C LYS A 122 -11.71 -0.39 3.92
N ILE A 123 -12.05 0.69 3.23
CA ILE A 123 -12.85 1.81 3.75
C ILE A 123 -14.16 1.93 2.95
N GLU A 124 -15.27 2.01 3.67
CA GLU A 124 -16.60 2.21 3.11
C GLU A 124 -16.77 3.69 2.74
N GLN A 125 -16.90 3.96 1.46
CA GLN A 125 -16.97 5.25 0.79
C GLN A 125 -15.80 6.19 1.10
N SER A 126 -15.68 6.68 2.34
CA SER A 126 -14.66 7.65 2.80
C SER A 126 -14.27 7.39 4.27
N PRO A 127 -13.07 7.81 4.73
CA PRO A 127 -12.59 7.56 6.08
C PRO A 127 -13.19 8.56 7.10
N ARG A 128 -14.52 8.67 7.13
CA ARG A 128 -15.23 9.65 7.96
C ARG A 128 -16.11 8.96 9.00
N GLY A 129 -16.53 9.74 9.99
CA GLY A 129 -17.36 9.26 11.08
C GLY A 129 -16.68 8.10 11.82
N HIS A 130 -17.37 6.97 11.93
CA HIS A 130 -16.86 5.80 12.64
C HIS A 130 -15.63 5.16 12.00
N GLN A 131 -15.23 5.54 10.78
CA GLN A 131 -14.05 4.98 10.10
C GLN A 131 -12.80 5.86 10.22
N GLN A 132 -12.91 7.06 10.82
CA GLN A 132 -11.83 8.05 10.85
C GLN A 132 -10.54 7.55 11.54
N HIS A 133 -10.67 6.64 12.50
CA HIS A 133 -9.55 6.09 13.25
C HIS A 133 -8.86 4.90 12.53
N LEU A 134 -9.49 4.31 11.51
CA LEU A 134 -8.99 3.09 10.87
C LEU A 134 -7.64 3.28 10.15
N PRO A 135 -7.36 4.41 9.46
CA PRO A 135 -6.04 4.66 8.90
C PRO A 135 -4.91 4.66 9.94
N ALA A 136 -5.16 5.22 11.13
CA ALA A 136 -4.16 5.26 12.21
C ALA A 136 -3.92 3.87 12.82
N LEU A 137 -4.98 3.09 13.05
CA LEU A 137 -4.85 1.69 13.50
C LEU A 137 -4.12 0.83 12.46
N PHE A 138 -4.40 1.07 11.18
CA PHE A 138 -3.71 0.37 10.10
C PHE A 138 -2.21 0.67 10.12
N VAL A 139 -1.81 1.93 10.30
CA VAL A 139 -0.39 2.28 10.46
C VAL A 139 0.23 1.61 11.68
N GLN A 140 -0.43 1.60 12.84
CA GLN A 140 0.07 0.89 14.03
C GLN A 140 0.36 -0.58 13.74
N GLN A 141 -0.59 -1.28 13.11
CA GLN A 141 -0.41 -2.67 12.70
C GLN A 141 0.77 -2.84 11.75
N LEU A 142 0.92 -1.96 10.76
CA LEU A 142 2.03 -2.03 9.82
C LEU A 142 3.39 -1.84 10.49
N LEU A 143 3.50 -0.96 11.50
CA LEU A 143 4.75 -0.76 12.23
C LEU A 143 5.16 -2.03 12.98
N GLU A 144 4.22 -2.70 13.64
CA GLU A 144 4.46 -4.00 14.30
C GLU A 144 4.89 -5.08 13.29
N GLU A 145 4.24 -5.13 12.13
CA GLU A 145 4.55 -6.11 11.08
C GLU A 145 5.91 -5.86 10.41
N VAL A 146 6.31 -4.59 10.23
CA VAL A 146 7.65 -4.24 9.72
C VAL A 146 8.73 -4.71 10.70
N GLU A 147 8.55 -4.50 12.00
CA GLU A 147 9.50 -4.97 13.01
C GLU A 147 9.65 -6.50 12.98
N ARG A 148 8.53 -7.23 12.88
CA ARG A 148 8.55 -8.71 12.74
C ARG A 148 9.26 -9.15 11.47
N PHE A 149 8.97 -8.50 10.35
CA PHE A 149 9.57 -8.80 9.06
C PHE A 149 11.10 -8.63 9.08
N VAL A 150 11.60 -7.53 9.67
CA VAL A 150 13.05 -7.27 9.81
C VAL A 150 13.74 -8.32 10.69
N ILE A 151 13.08 -8.75 11.77
CA ILE A 151 13.60 -9.80 12.66
C ILE A 151 13.71 -11.14 11.92
N ASP A 152 12.71 -11.51 11.14
CA ASP A 152 12.70 -12.79 10.43
C ASP A 152 13.75 -12.83 9.30
N GLU A 153 13.88 -11.76 8.52
CA GLU A 153 14.97 -11.61 7.53
C GLU A 153 16.36 -11.73 8.19
N SER A 154 16.56 -11.09 9.34
CA SER A 154 17.83 -11.14 10.08
C SER A 154 18.19 -12.56 10.54
N LYS A 155 17.20 -13.36 10.94
CA LYS A 155 17.41 -14.78 11.33
C LYS A 155 17.76 -15.67 10.14
N VAL A 156 17.13 -15.42 8.98
CA VAL A 156 17.42 -16.16 7.74
C VAL A 156 18.87 -15.91 7.33
N VAL A 157 19.30 -14.65 7.26
CA VAL A 157 20.69 -14.29 6.90
C VAL A 157 21.70 -14.86 7.91
N GLY A 158 21.41 -14.77 9.22
CA GLY A 158 22.28 -15.31 10.27
C GLY A 158 22.48 -16.84 10.20
N THR A 159 21.49 -17.59 9.71
CA THR A 159 21.59 -19.05 9.57
C THR A 159 22.43 -19.46 8.35
N VAL A 160 22.39 -18.66 7.27
CA VAL A 160 23.13 -18.92 6.02
C VAL A 160 24.62 -18.58 6.16
N ALA A 161 24.98 -17.57 6.95
CA ALA A 161 26.38 -17.19 7.19
C ALA A 161 27.17 -18.16 8.10
N SER A 162 26.49 -19.07 8.78
CA SER A 162 27.06 -20.05 9.72
C SER A 162 27.21 -21.49 9.16
N LYS A 163 27.12 -21.66 7.83
CA LYS A 163 27.39 -22.92 7.11
C LYS A 163 28.46 -22.71 6.05
#